data_AF-A0A519UYY4-F1
#
_entry.id   AF-A0A519UYY4-F1
#
_cell.length_a   1.000
_cell.length_b   1.000
_cell.length_c   1.000
_cell.angle_alpha   90.00
_cell.angle_beta   90.00
_cell.angle_gamma   90.00
#
_symmetry.space_group_name_H-M   'P 1'
#
loop_
_entity.id
_entity.type
_entity.pdbx_description
1 polymer ?
#
loop_
_entity_poly.entity_id
_entity_poly.type
_entity_poly.pdbx_seq_one_letter_code
_entity_poly.pdbx_strand_id
1 'polypeptide(L)'
;MHYPVQLSFGSFHLPVHLVCEVLAYSLGYRFYTALRARTPDRISDQGRQWIFVGAAVGALLGSRALGLLEHPALLAHPPGGWLYYFTNKTIVGGFLGGLVGVELTKNYLSIKTSSGDLMVFPLLLGLSIGRLGCHLSGLTDGTFGTPTRLPWGIDFGDGIARHPTNLY
;
A
#
# COMPACT_ATOMS: atom_id res chain seq x y z
N MET A 1 -9.03 8.70 23.09
CA MET A 1 -7.70 8.27 22.60
C MET A 1 -6.96 9.50 22.13
N HIS A 2 -5.62 9.53 22.27
CA HIS A 2 -4.81 10.60 21.70
C HIS A 2 -4.25 10.16 20.35
N TYR A 3 -4.42 10.99 19.34
CA TYR A 3 -3.89 10.79 18.00
C TYR A 3 -2.74 11.78 17.73
N PRO A 4 -1.72 11.42 16.93
CA PRO A 4 -1.45 10.08 16.40
C PRO A 4 -1.08 9.08 17.50
N VAL A 5 -1.48 7.82 17.35
CA VAL A 5 -1.09 6.77 18.30
C VAL A 5 0.35 6.36 18.02
N GLN A 6 1.21 6.54 19.02
CA GLN A 6 2.63 6.19 18.97
C GLN A 6 3.01 5.35 20.18
N LEU A 7 3.85 4.33 19.98
CA LEU A 7 4.45 3.57 21.06
C LEU A 7 5.73 4.30 21.49
N SER A 8 5.78 4.76 22.73
CA SER A 8 6.93 5.49 23.27
C SER A 8 7.71 4.62 24.23
N PHE A 9 9.00 4.40 23.95
CA PHE A 9 9.94 3.69 24.81
C PHE A 9 11.09 4.64 25.16
N GLY A 10 10.98 5.35 26.29
CA GLY A 10 11.92 6.41 26.62
C GLY A 10 11.88 7.53 25.58
N SER A 11 13.02 7.80 24.92
CA SER A 11 13.15 8.81 23.86
C SER A 11 12.77 8.30 22.46
N PHE A 12 12.43 7.02 22.31
CA PHE A 12 12.09 6.43 21.03
C PHE A 12 10.57 6.45 20.81
N HIS A 13 10.13 7.05 19.71
CA HIS A 13 8.73 7.10 19.29
C HIS A 13 8.54 6.25 18.04
N LEU A 14 7.80 5.16 18.16
CA LEU A 14 7.45 4.28 17.05
C LEU A 14 6.00 4.56 16.61
N PRO A 15 5.77 5.05 15.38
CA PRO A 15 4.43 5.21 14.85
C PRO A 15 3.71 3.86 14.79
N VAL A 16 2.51 3.77 15.36
CA VAL A 16 1.73 2.52 15.27
C VAL A 16 1.39 2.17 13.82
N HIS A 17 1.29 3.17 12.94
CA HIS A 17 1.16 2.97 11.50
C HIS A 17 2.22 2.02 10.94
N LEU A 18 3.49 2.22 11.28
CA LEU A 18 4.59 1.38 10.82
C LEU A 18 4.45 -0.05 11.36
N VAL A 19 3.99 -0.20 12.60
CA VAL A 19 3.69 -1.52 13.17
C VAL A 19 2.59 -2.21 12.38
N CYS A 20 1.51 -1.50 12.03
CA CYS A 20 0.43 -2.01 11.18
C CYS A 20 0.94 -2.39 9.78
N GLU A 21 1.82 -1.61 9.15
CA GLU A 21 2.42 -1.95 7.85
C GLU A 21 3.22 -3.26 7.92
N VAL A 22 4.10 -3.40 8.91
CA VAL A 22 4.90 -4.62 9.12
C VAL A 22 3.99 -5.83 9.38
N LEU A 23 2.92 -5.66 10.17
CA LEU A 23 1.93 -6.69 10.41
C LEU A 23 1.15 -7.04 9.14
N ALA A 24 0.77 -6.06 8.32
CA ALA A 24 0.06 -6.27 7.06
C ALA A 24 0.89 -7.13 6.10
N TYR A 25 2.17 -6.82 5.92
CA TYR A 25 3.06 -7.63 5.08
C TYR A 25 3.29 -9.02 5.64
N SER A 26 3.54 -9.14 6.95
CA SER A 26 3.82 -10.41 7.61
C SER A 26 2.62 -11.36 7.58
N LEU A 27 1.44 -10.86 7.97
CA LEU A 27 0.21 -11.65 7.98
C LEU A 27 -0.30 -11.92 6.56
N GLY A 28 -0.20 -10.96 5.64
CA GLY A 28 -0.50 -11.17 4.22
C GLY A 28 0.36 -12.28 3.62
N TYR A 29 1.68 -12.25 3.83
CA TYR A 29 2.58 -13.31 3.36
C TYR A 29 2.27 -14.68 3.97
N ARG A 30 2.02 -14.74 5.29
CA ARG A 30 1.64 -15.99 5.96
C ARG A 30 0.30 -16.53 5.46
N PHE A 31 -0.65 -15.65 5.17
CA PHE A 31 -1.94 -16.07 4.63
C PHE A 31 -1.80 -16.58 3.20
N TYR A 32 -0.99 -15.92 2.37
CA TYR A 32 -0.65 -16.38 1.03
C TYR A 32 -0.03 -17.78 1.05
N THR A 33 0.99 -18.02 1.90
CA THR A 33 1.63 -19.34 1.98
C THR A 33 0.68 -20.42 2.47
N ALA A 34 -0.18 -20.12 3.45
CA ALA A 34 -1.21 -21.03 3.93
C ALA A 34 -2.25 -21.37 2.85
N LEU A 35 -2.69 -20.38 2.06
CA LEU A 35 -3.64 -20.58 0.97
C LEU A 35 -3.02 -21.39 -0.17
N ARG A 36 -1.76 -21.08 -0.52
CA ARG A 36 -0.98 -21.79 -1.53
C ARG A 36 -0.77 -23.26 -1.16
N ALA A 37 -0.50 -23.56 0.10
CA ALA A 37 -0.33 -24.94 0.57
C ALA A 37 -1.62 -25.79 0.45
N ARG A 38 -2.79 -25.15 0.37
CA ARG A 38 -4.11 -25.81 0.32
C ARG A 38 -4.77 -25.77 -1.06
N THR A 39 -4.17 -25.07 -2.02
CA THR A 39 -4.75 -24.85 -3.34
C THR A 39 -3.78 -25.36 -4.40
N PRO A 40 -4.21 -26.19 -5.36
CA PRO A 40 -3.36 -26.62 -6.46
C PRO A 40 -2.99 -25.42 -7.32
N ASP A 41 -1.73 -24.98 -7.23
CA ASP A 41 -1.18 -23.88 -8.03
C ASP A 41 -0.72 -24.41 -9.38
N ARG A 42 -1.28 -23.87 -10.46
CA ARG A 42 -0.91 -24.24 -11.84
C ARG A 42 0.36 -23.54 -12.33
N ILE A 43 0.86 -22.56 -11.56
CA ILE A 43 2.08 -21.81 -11.87
C ILE A 43 3.23 -22.43 -11.06
N SER A 44 4.35 -22.70 -11.72
CA SER A 44 5.55 -23.19 -11.06
C SER A 44 6.11 -22.16 -10.05
N ASP A 45 6.84 -22.63 -9.04
CA ASP A 45 7.49 -21.79 -8.03
C ASP A 45 8.40 -20.72 -8.66
N GLN A 46 9.18 -21.12 -9.66
CA GLN A 46 10.03 -20.20 -10.41
C GLN A 46 9.21 -19.16 -11.19
N GLY A 47 8.11 -19.58 -11.82
CA GLY A 47 7.20 -18.67 -12.52
C GLY A 47 6.57 -17.65 -11.57
N ARG A 48 6.15 -18.08 -10.37
CA ARG A 48 5.65 -17.21 -9.30
C ARG A 48 6.67 -16.17 -8.86
N GLN A 49 7.91 -16.60 -8.62
CA GLN A 49 8.99 -15.70 -8.22
C GLN A 49 9.23 -14.61 -9.26
N TRP A 50 9.31 -14.98 -10.54
CA TRP A 50 9.44 -14.01 -11.63
C TRP A 50 8.24 -13.09 -11.72
N ILE A 51 7.01 -13.59 -11.55
CA ILE A 51 5.81 -12.74 -11.52
C ILE A 51 5.89 -11.72 -10.38
N PHE A 52 6.35 -12.10 -9.19
CA PHE A 52 6.53 -11.16 -8.09
C PHE A 52 7.64 -10.14 -8.36
N VAL A 53 8.74 -10.55 -8.98
CA VAL A 53 9.79 -9.62 -9.42
C VAL A 53 9.24 -8.65 -10.46
N GLY A 54 8.49 -9.14 -11.45
CA GLY A 54 7.82 -8.33 -12.46
C GLY A 54 6.85 -7.33 -11.84
N ALA A 55 6.04 -7.76 -10.88
CA ALA A 55 5.14 -6.90 -10.12
C ALA A 55 5.91 -5.81 -9.35
N ALA A 56 6.98 -6.17 -8.66
CA ALA A 56 7.76 -5.24 -7.85
C ALA A 56 8.48 -4.19 -8.72
N VAL A 57 9.13 -4.63 -9.81
CA VAL A 57 9.81 -3.74 -10.76
C VAL A 57 8.79 -2.85 -11.47
N GLY A 58 7.69 -3.43 -11.95
CA GLY A 58 6.60 -2.69 -12.59
C GLY A 58 6.01 -1.63 -11.67
N ALA A 59 5.73 -1.98 -10.41
CA ALA A 59 5.20 -1.05 -9.42
C ALA A 59 6.21 0.07 -9.08
N LEU A 60 7.49 -0.28 -8.92
CA LEU A 60 8.56 0.68 -8.63
C LEU A 60 8.70 1.75 -9.75
N LEU A 61 8.70 1.30 -11.00
CA LEU A 61 8.81 2.17 -12.17
C LEU A 61 7.51 2.94 -12.40
N GLY A 62 6.36 2.27 -12.37
CA GLY A 62 5.05 2.88 -12.59
C GLY A 62 4.70 3.93 -11.54
N SER A 63 5.03 3.69 -10.26
CA SER A 63 4.77 4.65 -9.18
C SER A 63 5.52 5.96 -9.40
N ARG A 64 6.75 5.90 -9.92
CA ARG A 64 7.61 7.07 -10.18
C ARG A 64 7.25 7.75 -11.48
N ALA A 65 7.09 6.96 -12.56
CA ALA A 65 6.72 7.49 -13.86
C ALA A 65 5.41 8.27 -13.78
N LEU A 66 4.37 7.70 -13.17
CA LEU A 66 3.09 8.41 -13.04
C LEU A 66 3.18 9.56 -12.04
N GLY A 67 3.93 9.41 -10.93
CA GLY A 67 4.10 10.48 -9.94
C GLY A 67 4.78 11.73 -10.53
N LEU A 68 5.72 11.53 -11.45
CA LEU A 68 6.34 12.63 -12.20
C LEU A 68 5.37 13.29 -13.20
N LEU A 69 4.45 12.51 -13.76
CA LEU A 69 3.43 13.00 -14.69
C LEU A 69 2.25 13.70 -14.00
N GLU A 70 2.07 13.55 -12.69
CA GLU A 70 1.03 14.29 -11.92
C GLU A 70 1.32 15.80 -11.89
N HIS A 71 2.59 16.19 -11.90
CA HIS A 71 3.03 17.59 -11.85
C HIS A 71 4.15 17.89 -12.86
N PRO A 72 3.86 17.87 -14.18
CA PRO A 72 4.87 17.98 -15.22
C PRO A 72 5.60 19.33 -15.21
N ALA A 73 4.93 20.40 -14.74
CA ALA A 73 5.54 21.74 -14.60
C ALA A 73 6.73 21.75 -13.62
N LEU A 74 6.74 20.85 -12.64
CA LEU A 74 7.82 20.75 -11.65
C LEU A 74 9.06 20.01 -12.19
N LEU A 75 8.98 19.38 -13.38
CA LEU A 75 10.12 18.68 -13.98
C LEU A 75 11.20 19.64 -14.47
N ALA A 76 10.83 20.86 -14.90
CA ALA A 76 11.79 21.87 -15.32
C ALA A 76 12.58 22.46 -14.13
N HIS A 77 11.92 22.59 -12.98
CA HIS A 77 12.49 23.13 -11.75
C HIS A 77 12.10 22.25 -10.55
N PRO A 78 12.76 21.07 -10.41
CA PRO A 78 12.37 20.09 -9.41
C PRO A 78 12.66 20.60 -7.98
N PRO A 79 11.66 20.60 -7.08
CA PRO A 79 11.88 20.99 -5.69
C PRO A 79 12.78 19.95 -5.01
N GLY A 80 13.87 20.41 -4.39
CA GLY A 80 14.88 19.53 -3.80
C GLY A 80 15.84 18.90 -4.82
N GLY A 81 15.84 19.39 -6.07
CA GLY A 81 16.81 19.00 -7.10
C GLY A 81 16.58 17.60 -7.67
N TRP A 82 17.66 16.90 -7.99
CA TRP A 82 17.61 15.60 -8.66
C TRP A 82 16.90 14.50 -7.85
N LEU A 83 16.85 14.64 -6.52
CA LEU A 83 16.23 13.65 -5.65
C LEU A 83 14.72 13.55 -5.87
N TYR A 84 14.08 14.64 -6.34
CA TYR A 84 12.66 14.70 -6.68
C TYR A 84 12.23 13.58 -7.64
N TYR A 85 13.07 13.26 -8.63
CA TYR A 85 12.80 12.21 -9.62
C TYR A 85 12.67 10.81 -9.00
N PHE A 86 13.28 10.60 -7.83
CA PHE A 86 13.28 9.31 -7.15
C PHE A 86 12.30 9.25 -5.98
N THR A 87 11.98 10.40 -5.37
CA THR A 87 11.12 10.49 -4.18
C THR A 87 9.65 10.70 -4.53
N ASN A 88 9.33 11.32 -5.67
CA ASN A 88 7.96 11.47 -6.11
C ASN A 88 7.39 10.10 -6.54
N LYS A 89 6.30 9.69 -5.90
CA LYS A 89 5.64 8.40 -6.11
C LYS A 89 4.14 8.52 -5.92
N THR A 90 3.39 7.72 -6.66
CA THR A 90 1.93 7.59 -6.52
C THR A 90 1.52 6.12 -6.36
N ILE A 91 0.50 5.89 -5.53
CA ILE A 91 -0.05 4.54 -5.30
C ILE A 91 -0.72 4.01 -6.58
N VAL A 92 -1.44 4.88 -7.30
CA VAL A 92 -2.15 4.50 -8.54
C VAL A 92 -1.16 4.01 -9.60
N GLY A 93 -0.06 4.74 -9.78
CA GLY A 93 1.02 4.34 -10.69
C GLY A 93 1.71 3.05 -10.27
N GLY A 94 1.83 2.81 -8.96
CA GLY A 94 2.33 1.55 -8.42
C GLY A 94 1.43 0.37 -8.78
N PHE A 95 0.11 0.50 -8.61
CA PHE A 95 -0.84 -0.55 -8.98
C PHE A 95 -0.87 -0.83 -10.48
N LEU A 96 -0.95 0.21 -11.31
CA LEU A 96 -0.96 0.06 -12.77
C LEU A 96 0.35 -0.51 -13.29
N GLY A 97 1.48 0.02 -12.84
CA GLY A 97 2.81 -0.46 -13.21
C GLY A 97 3.02 -1.91 -12.77
N GLY A 98 2.58 -2.27 -11.56
CA GLY A 98 2.65 -3.64 -11.05
C GLY A 98 1.85 -4.61 -11.93
N LEU A 99 0.62 -4.26 -12.31
CA LEU A 99 -0.21 -5.07 -13.21
C LEU A 99 0.45 -5.25 -14.58
N VAL A 100 0.96 -4.18 -15.18
CA VAL A 100 1.70 -4.25 -16.45
C VAL A 100 2.92 -5.16 -16.31
N GLY A 101 3.69 -5.03 -15.22
CA GLY A 101 4.84 -5.88 -14.93
C GLY A 101 4.46 -7.37 -14.84
N VAL A 102 3.40 -7.70 -14.10
CA VAL A 102 2.86 -9.07 -14.00
C VAL A 102 2.51 -9.63 -15.37
N GLU A 103 1.75 -8.90 -16.18
CA GLU A 103 1.29 -9.39 -17.47
C GLU A 103 2.42 -9.50 -18.51
N LEU A 104 3.38 -8.57 -18.50
CA LEU A 104 4.58 -8.67 -19.34
C LEU A 104 5.42 -9.90 -18.96
N THR A 105 5.63 -10.15 -17.66
CA THR A 105 6.36 -11.33 -17.20
C THR A 105 5.62 -12.62 -17.55
N LYS A 106 4.30 -12.67 -17.35
CA LYS A 106 3.47 -13.82 -17.76
C LYS A 106 3.57 -14.08 -19.25
N ASN A 107 3.50 -13.02 -20.08
CA ASN A 107 3.64 -13.13 -21.52
C ASN A 107 5.01 -13.70 -21.91
N TYR A 108 6.10 -13.19 -21.30
CA TYR A 108 7.45 -13.70 -21.54
C TYR A 108 7.61 -15.18 -21.15
N LEU A 109 7.00 -15.60 -20.05
CA LEU A 109 7.04 -16.99 -19.56
C LEU A 109 5.95 -17.89 -20.17
N SER A 110 5.14 -17.39 -21.10
CA SER A 110 3.99 -18.09 -21.70
C SER A 110 2.97 -18.61 -20.66
N ILE A 111 2.82 -17.92 -19.54
CA ILE A 111 1.86 -18.27 -18.47
C ILE A 111 0.51 -17.61 -18.79
N LYS A 112 -0.52 -18.42 -19.09
CA LYS A 112 -1.87 -17.94 -19.42
C LYS A 112 -2.87 -18.02 -18.27
N THR A 113 -2.52 -18.69 -17.18
CA THR A 113 -3.38 -18.86 -16.01
C THR A 113 -3.46 -17.59 -15.16
N SER A 114 -4.55 -17.44 -14.39
CA SER A 114 -4.67 -16.34 -13.42
C SER A 114 -3.60 -16.49 -12.33
N SER A 115 -2.80 -15.45 -12.14
CA SER A 115 -1.84 -15.35 -11.04
C SER A 115 -2.43 -14.65 -9.82
N GLY A 116 -3.47 -13.83 -10.00
CA GLY A 116 -4.04 -12.96 -8.99
C GLY A 116 -4.97 -13.64 -7.98
N ASP A 117 -5.60 -14.75 -8.34
CA ASP A 117 -6.65 -15.39 -7.52
C ASP A 117 -6.16 -15.74 -6.10
N LEU A 118 -4.93 -16.27 -5.99
CA LEU A 118 -4.30 -16.58 -4.69
C LEU A 118 -3.91 -15.34 -3.89
N MET A 119 -3.82 -14.17 -4.52
CA MET A 119 -3.40 -12.91 -3.90
C MET A 119 -4.57 -12.09 -3.37
N VAL A 120 -5.81 -12.36 -3.80
CA VAL A 120 -6.99 -11.56 -3.42
C VAL A 120 -7.14 -11.48 -1.90
N PHE A 121 -7.24 -12.62 -1.21
CA PHE A 121 -7.44 -12.64 0.24
C PHE A 121 -6.25 -12.10 1.05
N PRO A 122 -4.99 -12.44 0.73
CA PRO A 122 -3.82 -11.79 1.33
C PRO A 122 -3.81 -10.27 1.17
N LEU A 123 -4.14 -9.76 -0.02
CA LEU A 123 -4.19 -8.32 -0.29
C LEU A 123 -5.32 -7.63 0.46
N LEU A 124 -6.51 -8.24 0.53
CA LEU A 124 -7.62 -7.74 1.35
C LEU A 124 -7.22 -7.64 2.81
N LEU A 125 -6.60 -8.68 3.38
CA LEU A 125 -6.13 -8.67 4.76
C LEU A 125 -5.11 -7.55 5.00
N GLY A 126 -4.12 -7.42 4.10
CA GLY A 126 -3.12 -6.36 4.18
C GLY A 126 -3.74 -4.96 4.11
N LEU A 127 -4.69 -4.74 3.20
CA LEU A 127 -5.41 -3.48 3.06
C LEU A 127 -6.24 -3.15 4.30
N SER A 128 -6.95 -4.12 4.87
CA SER A 128 -7.72 -3.94 6.10
C SER A 128 -6.83 -3.54 7.28
N ILE A 129 -5.65 -4.18 7.43
CA ILE A 129 -4.69 -3.81 8.49
C ILE A 129 -4.10 -2.42 8.23
N GLY A 130 -3.76 -2.10 6.98
CA GLY A 130 -3.26 -0.78 6.59
C GLY A 130 -4.26 0.34 6.90
N ARG A 131 -5.55 0.10 6.63
CA ARG A 131 -6.65 1.01 6.98
C ARG A 131 -6.76 1.27 8.48
N LEU A 132 -6.53 0.25 9.33
CA LEU A 132 -6.42 0.45 10.77
C LEU A 132 -5.19 1.28 11.14
N GLY A 133 -4.05 1.07 10.46
CA GLY A 133 -2.86 1.92 10.61
C GLY A 133 -3.14 3.39 10.28
N CYS A 134 -3.82 3.66 9.16
CA CYS A 134 -4.27 5.00 8.77
C CYS A 134 -5.17 5.63 9.85
N HIS A 135 -6.12 4.85 10.40
CA HIS A 135 -6.97 5.29 11.48
C HIS A 135 -6.19 5.73 12.71
N LEU A 136 -5.20 4.95 13.13
CA LEU A 136 -4.38 5.20 14.30
C LEU A 136 -3.39 6.37 14.11
N SER A 137 -3.00 6.68 12.87
CA SER A 137 -2.26 7.91 12.55
C SER A 137 -3.08 9.19 12.66
N GLY A 138 -4.41 9.12 12.53
CA GLY A 138 -5.27 10.29 12.58
C GLY A 138 -4.96 11.29 11.46
N LEU A 139 -4.81 12.58 11.81
CA LEU A 139 -4.68 13.66 10.82
C LEU A 139 -3.38 13.62 10.01
N THR A 140 -2.31 13.01 10.52
CA THR A 140 -1.00 13.02 9.85
C THR A 140 -0.97 12.16 8.58
N ASP A 141 -1.89 11.20 8.46
CA ASP A 141 -1.99 10.29 7.32
C ASP A 141 -2.79 10.88 6.15
N GLY A 142 -3.59 11.93 6.40
CA GLY A 142 -4.38 12.59 5.35
C GLY A 142 -5.59 11.80 4.84
N THR A 143 -5.94 10.66 5.45
CA THR A 143 -7.06 9.80 5.02
C THR A 143 -8.33 9.94 5.88
N PHE A 144 -8.46 11.05 6.60
CA PHE A 144 -9.63 11.38 7.42
C PHE A 144 -10.78 11.95 6.57
N GLY A 145 -12.01 11.77 7.06
CA GLY A 145 -13.21 12.22 6.33
C GLY A 145 -13.56 13.67 6.57
N THR A 146 -14.68 14.11 6.00
CA THR A 146 -15.23 15.44 6.23
C THR A 146 -15.84 15.57 7.63
N PRO A 147 -15.96 16.80 8.17
CA PRO A 147 -16.63 17.05 9.44
C PRO A 147 -18.07 16.52 9.45
N THR A 148 -18.49 15.94 10.58
CA THR A 148 -19.82 15.32 10.71
C THR A 148 -20.43 15.54 12.09
N ARG A 149 -21.76 15.49 12.15
CA ARG A 149 -22.54 15.55 13.40
C ARG A 149 -23.12 14.20 13.80
N LEU A 150 -22.78 13.14 13.07
CA LEU A 150 -23.26 11.78 13.33
C LEU A 150 -22.64 11.24 14.63
N PRO A 151 -23.35 10.35 15.36
CA PRO A 151 -22.92 9.89 16.68
C PRO A 151 -21.65 9.02 16.66
N TRP A 152 -21.24 8.52 15.49
CA TRP A 152 -20.00 7.76 15.28
C TRP A 152 -18.86 8.60 14.68
N GLY A 153 -19.01 9.93 14.63
CA GLY A 153 -17.92 10.82 14.26
C GLY A 153 -16.74 10.71 15.23
N ILE A 154 -15.52 10.69 14.72
CA ILE A 154 -14.29 10.58 15.52
C ILE A 154 -13.50 11.88 15.41
N ASP A 155 -13.10 12.43 16.55
CA ASP A 155 -12.15 13.54 16.65
C ASP A 155 -10.72 12.96 16.68
N PHE A 156 -9.91 13.34 15.69
CA PHE A 156 -8.53 12.89 15.53
C PHE A 156 -7.52 13.83 16.21
N GLY A 157 -7.96 14.64 17.18
CA GLY A 157 -7.13 15.48 18.03
C GLY A 157 -7.16 16.97 17.72
N ASP A 158 -8.02 17.42 16.80
CA ASP A 158 -8.18 18.83 16.43
C ASP A 158 -9.50 19.46 16.90
N GLY A 159 -10.29 18.73 17.70
CA GLY A 159 -11.55 19.24 18.26
C GLY A 159 -12.74 19.11 17.31
N ILE A 160 -12.57 18.50 16.14
CA ILE A 160 -13.61 18.42 15.11
C ILE A 160 -13.93 16.94 14.83
N ALA A 161 -15.18 16.54 15.09
CA ALA A 161 -15.65 15.19 14.76
C ALA A 161 -15.79 15.01 13.24
N ARG A 162 -15.24 13.91 12.71
CA ARG A 162 -15.22 13.58 11.27
C ARG A 162 -15.71 12.18 11.00
N HIS A 163 -16.13 11.93 9.76
CA HIS A 163 -16.34 10.57 9.29
C HIS A 163 -15.01 9.78 9.37
N PRO A 164 -14.95 8.63 10.06
CA PRO A 164 -13.78 7.76 10.03
C PRO A 164 -13.70 6.98 8.71
N THR A 165 -13.40 7.65 7.61
CA THR A 165 -13.28 7.08 6.24
C THR A 165 -12.20 6.01 6.12
N ASN A 166 -11.28 5.96 7.08
CA ASN A 166 -10.29 4.89 7.22
C ASN A 166 -10.89 3.58 7.76
N LEU A 167 -12.06 3.61 8.41
CA LEU A 167 -12.76 2.43 8.92
C LEU A 167 -13.90 1.94 8.03
N TYR A 168 -14.36 2.76 7.07
CA TYR A 168 -15.31 2.37 6.03
C TYR A 168 -14.62 1.59 4.92
#